data_AF-A0A8T7DGW7-F1
#
_entry.id   AF-A0A8T7DGW7-F1
#
_cell.length_a   1.000
_cell.length_b   1.000
_cell.length_c   1.000
_cell.angle_alpha   90.00
_cell.angle_beta   90.00
_cell.angle_gamma   90.00
#
_symmetry.space_group_name_H-M   'P 1'
#
loop_
_entity.id
_entity.type
_entity.pdbx_description
1 polymer ?
#
loop_
_entity_poly.entity_id
_entity_poly.type
_entity_poly.pdbx_seq_one_letter_code
_entity_poly.pdbx_strand_id
1 'polypeptide(L)'
;MMNILDITITNDTLKKFYPLDSFGDEVIRLIIGKSKLNHMQKNELLFKEGSNDSDIIYLIGGSIKLTANSGEQFILDSESEQSAYPIANLKPRRFSATVHSDNASIFRTPAEVMEPFMANSSTNIQLKDNSITHDSELKVFDSDWMMALAKTQPFSQLAVPQFEKLFQCMEEIKVKAGDTIITQGDEGDYYYLVKKGQCLVSRNNGKKEIPLAELGPTESFGEEALLANTRRNATVRMLRDGRLMRINQANFHRFLKSQIIHWIDPDEVTNILSHGAIKIDLTEKYKPDAKISGAIKIPPFMLRNQMKKLSRQNTYLLLCDNDNECAVASYLMSLRGLKSFVLRGGAESLTFV
;
A
#
# COMPACT_ATOMS: atom_id res chain seq x y z
N MET A 1 29.49 -22.85 -19.68
CA MET A 1 29.75 -21.48 -19.19
C MET A 1 28.87 -20.54 -19.97
N MET A 2 27.90 -19.92 -19.29
CA MET A 2 27.01 -18.95 -19.90
C MET A 2 27.83 -17.68 -20.19
N ASN A 3 27.77 -17.16 -21.40
CA ASN A 3 28.52 -15.97 -21.78
C ASN A 3 27.97 -14.77 -20.99
N ILE A 4 28.79 -14.12 -20.17
CA ILE A 4 28.36 -13.08 -19.21
C ILE A 4 27.72 -11.87 -19.94
N LEU A 5 28.03 -11.69 -21.22
CA LEU A 5 27.50 -10.66 -22.11
C LEU A 5 26.07 -10.93 -22.61
N ASP A 6 25.53 -12.15 -22.45
CA ASP A 6 24.19 -12.54 -22.91
C ASP A 6 23.19 -12.69 -21.74
N ILE A 7 23.55 -12.24 -20.53
CA ILE A 7 22.67 -12.33 -19.36
C ILE A 7 21.48 -11.39 -19.54
N THR A 8 20.31 -11.98 -19.78
CA THR A 8 19.03 -11.27 -19.71
C THR A 8 18.48 -11.36 -18.29
N ILE A 9 18.11 -10.22 -17.70
CA ILE A 9 17.42 -10.24 -16.40
C ILE A 9 15.98 -10.69 -16.63
N THR A 10 15.64 -11.81 -15.99
CA THR A 10 14.29 -12.36 -15.93
C THR A 10 13.84 -12.46 -14.48
N ASN A 11 12.55 -12.75 -14.27
CA ASN A 11 12.03 -13.01 -12.94
C ASN A 11 12.79 -14.15 -12.25
N ASP A 12 13.03 -15.26 -12.95
CA ASP A 12 13.74 -16.43 -12.41
C ASP A 12 15.19 -16.11 -12.05
N THR A 13 15.83 -15.20 -12.81
CA THR A 13 17.18 -14.71 -12.48
C THR A 13 17.17 -13.97 -11.15
N LEU A 14 16.21 -13.05 -10.94
CA LEU A 14 16.17 -12.21 -9.73
C LEU A 14 15.65 -12.93 -8.48
N LYS A 15 14.80 -13.96 -8.63
CA LYS A 15 14.29 -14.76 -7.51
C LYS A 15 15.35 -15.58 -6.77
N LYS A 16 16.60 -15.54 -7.21
CA LYS A 16 17.74 -16.12 -6.49
C LYS A 16 18.33 -15.20 -5.42
N PHE A 17 17.93 -13.93 -5.41
CA PHE A 17 18.54 -12.91 -4.57
C PHE A 17 17.58 -12.47 -3.47
N TYR A 18 18.07 -12.28 -2.25
CA TYR A 18 17.29 -11.80 -1.13
C TYR A 18 17.16 -10.26 -1.15
N PRO A 19 15.97 -9.67 -0.87
CA PRO A 19 14.68 -10.31 -0.59
C PRO A 19 13.79 -10.53 -1.84
N LEU A 20 14.34 -10.41 -3.05
CA LEU A 20 13.62 -10.54 -4.32
C LEU A 20 13.02 -11.95 -4.50
N ASP A 21 13.63 -12.97 -3.91
CA ASP A 21 13.13 -14.34 -3.80
C ASP A 21 11.73 -14.45 -3.17
N SER A 22 11.40 -13.53 -2.27
CA SER A 22 10.10 -13.48 -1.57
C SER A 22 9.01 -12.70 -2.32
N PHE A 23 9.37 -11.98 -3.39
CA PHE A 23 8.43 -11.17 -4.16
C PHE A 23 7.85 -12.00 -5.31
N GLY A 24 6.56 -11.81 -5.61
CA GLY A 24 5.96 -12.45 -6.77
C GLY A 24 6.32 -11.76 -8.07
N ASP A 25 5.79 -12.32 -9.16
CA ASP A 25 6.27 -12.03 -10.50
C ASP A 25 5.96 -10.62 -10.98
N GLU A 26 4.87 -10.01 -10.52
CA GLU A 26 4.49 -8.65 -10.93
C GLU A 26 5.36 -7.60 -10.25
N VAL A 27 5.68 -7.78 -8.96
CA VAL A 27 6.58 -6.88 -8.25
C VAL A 27 7.99 -7.00 -8.84
N ILE A 28 8.45 -8.20 -9.15
CA ILE A 28 9.75 -8.39 -9.81
C ILE A 28 9.80 -7.73 -11.19
N ARG A 29 8.78 -7.89 -12.04
CA ARG A 29 8.70 -7.19 -13.33
C ARG A 29 8.78 -5.68 -13.19
N LEU A 30 8.08 -5.13 -12.19
CA LEU A 30 8.11 -3.70 -11.89
C LEU A 30 9.50 -3.24 -11.44
N ILE A 31 10.17 -3.99 -10.57
CA ILE A 31 11.54 -3.69 -10.13
C ILE A 31 12.49 -3.72 -11.33
N ILE A 32 12.42 -4.75 -12.19
CA ILE A 32 13.21 -4.84 -13.43
C ILE A 32 13.02 -3.60 -14.30
N GLY A 33 11.77 -3.18 -14.54
CA GLY A 33 11.45 -2.04 -15.39
C GLY A 33 11.95 -0.67 -14.87
N LYS A 34 12.33 -0.58 -13.60
CA LYS A 34 12.84 0.65 -12.95
C LYS A 34 14.31 0.54 -12.52
N SER A 35 14.95 -0.57 -12.85
CA SER A 35 16.34 -0.87 -12.47
C SER A 35 17.27 -0.83 -13.69
N LYS A 36 18.58 -0.94 -13.42
CA LYS A 36 19.61 -1.02 -14.45
C LYS A 36 20.37 -2.32 -14.33
N LEU A 37 20.58 -3.00 -15.46
CA LEU A 37 21.61 -4.01 -15.61
C LEU A 37 22.83 -3.33 -16.24
N ASN A 38 23.96 -3.34 -15.53
CA ASN A 38 25.22 -2.80 -16.01
C ASN A 38 26.20 -3.95 -16.28
N HIS A 39 26.73 -4.02 -17.49
CA HIS A 39 27.88 -4.86 -17.80
C HIS A 39 29.14 -4.01 -17.69
N MET A 40 30.08 -4.44 -16.87
CA MET A 40 31.27 -3.68 -16.49
C MET A 40 32.54 -4.49 -16.76
N GLN A 41 33.62 -3.81 -17.16
CA GLN A 41 34.91 -4.43 -17.43
C GLN A 41 35.79 -4.47 -16.17
N LYS A 42 36.82 -5.32 -16.21
CA LYS A 42 37.85 -5.41 -15.16
C LYS A 42 38.37 -4.06 -14.69
N ASN A 43 38.54 -3.92 -13.38
CA ASN A 43 38.98 -2.71 -12.68
C ASN A 43 38.01 -1.52 -12.71
N GLU A 44 36.86 -1.61 -13.39
CA GLU A 44 35.84 -0.56 -13.28
C GLU A 44 35.30 -0.46 -11.85
N LEU A 45 34.98 0.76 -11.44
CA LEU A 45 34.51 1.10 -10.10
C LEU A 45 32.98 1.07 -10.04
N LEU A 46 32.42 0.24 -9.14
CA LEU A 46 30.97 0.15 -8.93
C LEU A 46 30.49 1.26 -7.97
N PHE A 47 31.21 1.43 -6.86
CA PHE A 47 30.97 2.45 -5.85
C PHE A 47 32.20 2.65 -4.97
N LYS A 48 32.26 3.79 -4.28
CA LYS A 48 33.33 4.11 -3.33
C LYS A 48 32.85 3.95 -1.89
N GLU A 49 33.78 3.65 -1.01
CA GLU A 49 33.58 3.81 0.42
C GLU A 49 33.14 5.25 0.74
N GLY A 50 32.26 5.40 1.74
CA GLY A 50 31.68 6.68 2.13
C GLY A 50 30.50 7.12 1.27
N SER A 51 30.18 6.43 0.17
CA SER A 51 29.04 6.80 -0.66
C SER A 51 27.72 6.62 0.07
N ASN A 52 26.81 7.57 -0.16
CA ASN A 52 25.45 7.60 0.38
C ASN A 52 24.40 7.46 -0.73
N ASP A 53 24.76 6.85 -1.86
CA ASP A 53 23.79 6.49 -2.88
C ASP A 53 22.77 5.50 -2.30
N SER A 54 21.50 5.63 -2.65
CA SER A 54 20.43 4.78 -2.11
C SER A 54 20.23 3.49 -2.91
N ASP A 55 21.14 3.14 -3.82
CA ASP A 55 20.92 1.97 -4.66
C ASP A 55 21.23 0.66 -3.91
N ILE A 56 20.37 -0.31 -4.16
CA ILE A 56 20.54 -1.70 -3.77
C ILE A 56 21.12 -2.44 -4.97
N ILE A 57 22.26 -3.11 -4.74
CA ILE A 57 23.13 -3.60 -5.81
C ILE A 57 23.33 -5.11 -5.62
N TYR A 58 23.19 -5.87 -6.70
CA TYR A 58 23.41 -7.31 -6.74
C TYR A 58 24.44 -7.68 -7.80
N LEU A 59 25.26 -8.68 -7.50
CA LEU A 59 26.22 -9.26 -8.43
C LEU A 59 25.51 -10.43 -9.13
N ILE A 60 25.20 -10.26 -10.42
CA ILE A 60 24.46 -11.27 -11.20
C ILE A 60 25.40 -12.19 -11.98
N GLY A 61 26.61 -11.72 -12.29
CA GLY A 61 27.60 -12.51 -13.02
C GLY A 61 29.02 -11.95 -12.85
N GLY A 62 30.01 -12.84 -12.83
CA GLY A 62 31.42 -12.49 -12.68
C GLY A 62 31.82 -12.31 -11.21
N SER A 63 32.92 -11.59 -10.96
CA SER A 63 33.41 -11.34 -9.60
C SER A 63 33.86 -9.89 -9.40
N ILE A 64 33.70 -9.43 -8.16
CA ILE A 64 34.12 -8.10 -7.72
C ILE A 64 35.08 -8.20 -6.55
N LYS A 65 35.90 -7.18 -6.38
CA LYS A 65 36.78 -6.98 -5.23
C LYS A 65 36.25 -5.84 -4.37
N LEU A 66 35.96 -6.15 -3.12
CA LEU A 66 35.64 -5.21 -2.05
C LEU A 66 36.92 -4.86 -1.30
N THR A 67 37.16 -3.57 -1.05
CA THR A 67 38.32 -3.09 -0.30
C THR A 67 37.88 -2.13 0.80
N ALA A 68 38.28 -2.44 2.04
CA ALA A 68 38.02 -1.59 3.21
C ALA A 68 39.16 -0.61 3.43
N ASN A 69 38.90 0.46 4.19
CA ASN A 69 39.92 1.41 4.65
C ASN A 69 41.06 0.79 5.47
N SER A 70 40.84 -0.36 6.11
CA SER A 70 41.90 -1.12 6.79
C SER A 70 42.92 -1.73 5.82
N GLY A 71 42.64 -1.70 4.51
CA GLY A 71 43.42 -2.39 3.48
C GLY A 71 42.97 -3.83 3.22
N GLU A 72 42.03 -4.35 4.03
CA GLU A 72 41.47 -5.69 3.83
C GLU A 72 40.70 -5.78 2.51
N GLN A 73 40.87 -6.90 1.80
CA GLN A 73 40.27 -7.15 0.50
C GLN A 73 39.52 -8.47 0.49
N PHE A 74 38.33 -8.46 -0.11
CA PHE A 74 37.47 -9.62 -0.27
C PHE A 74 37.04 -9.74 -1.72
N ILE A 75 37.07 -10.94 -2.28
CA ILE A 75 36.53 -11.22 -3.60
C ILE A 75 35.15 -11.85 -3.42
N LEU A 76 34.15 -11.24 -4.03
CA LEU A 76 32.79 -11.78 -4.11
C LEU A 76 32.56 -12.30 -5.52
N ASP A 77 32.31 -13.61 -5.63
CA ASP A 77 31.97 -14.28 -6.88
C ASP A 77 30.45 -14.49 -7.02
N SER A 78 29.90 -14.35 -8.22
CA SER A 78 28.45 -14.48 -8.49
C SER A 78 27.90 -15.88 -8.22
N GLU A 79 28.75 -16.89 -8.15
CA GLU A 79 28.34 -18.27 -7.83
C GLU A 79 28.43 -18.57 -6.32
N SER A 80 28.87 -17.62 -5.51
CA SER A 80 28.97 -17.80 -4.05
C SER A 80 27.63 -17.56 -3.36
N GLU A 81 27.38 -18.23 -2.24
CA GLU A 81 26.15 -18.02 -1.44
C GLU A 81 26.00 -16.55 -0.98
N GLN A 82 27.11 -15.88 -0.69
CA GLN A 82 27.11 -14.47 -0.28
C GLN A 82 26.60 -13.53 -1.37
N SER A 83 26.70 -13.93 -2.66
CA SER A 83 26.24 -13.12 -3.79
C SER A 83 24.71 -13.02 -3.86
N ALA A 84 23.99 -13.92 -3.20
CA ALA A 84 22.53 -13.87 -3.09
C ALA A 84 22.03 -12.62 -2.32
N TYR A 85 22.92 -11.91 -1.62
CA TYR A 85 22.57 -10.73 -0.82
C TYR A 85 23.05 -9.42 -1.46
N PRO A 86 22.42 -8.28 -1.15
CA PRO A 86 22.87 -7.00 -1.70
C PRO A 86 24.27 -6.62 -1.24
N ILE A 87 25.08 -6.14 -2.20
CA ILE A 87 26.48 -5.78 -1.99
C ILE A 87 26.57 -4.48 -1.18
N ALA A 88 27.27 -4.54 -0.04
CA ALA A 88 27.56 -3.39 0.83
C ALA A 88 26.32 -2.50 1.07
N ASN A 89 25.22 -3.12 1.50
CA ASN A 89 23.92 -2.44 1.59
C ASN A 89 23.87 -1.32 2.64
N LEU A 90 24.70 -1.40 3.69
CA LEU A 90 24.79 -0.37 4.72
C LEU A 90 25.30 0.95 4.15
N LYS A 91 24.71 2.05 4.61
CA LYS A 91 25.08 3.42 4.24
C LYS A 91 25.57 4.20 5.46
N PRO A 92 26.63 5.03 5.34
CA PRO A 92 27.53 5.13 4.19
C PRO A 92 28.24 3.81 3.89
N ARG A 93 28.55 3.54 2.62
CA ARG A 93 29.18 2.27 2.21
C ARG A 93 30.52 2.10 2.94
N ARG A 94 30.77 0.91 3.49
CA ARG A 94 32.00 0.57 4.25
C ARG A 94 33.15 0.04 3.38
N PHE A 95 32.92 -0.11 2.09
CA PHE A 95 33.89 -0.67 1.14
C PHE A 95 33.83 0.12 -0.15
N SER A 96 34.95 0.14 -0.87
CA SER A 96 34.97 0.42 -2.31
C SER A 96 34.87 -0.90 -3.08
N ALA A 97 34.12 -0.91 -4.18
CA ALA A 97 33.92 -2.10 -5.01
C ALA A 97 34.43 -1.87 -6.43
N THR A 98 35.26 -2.80 -6.92
CA THR A 98 35.80 -2.80 -8.29
C THR A 98 35.60 -4.16 -8.95
N VAL A 99 35.44 -4.21 -10.27
CA VAL A 99 35.34 -5.49 -11.00
C VAL A 99 36.67 -6.25 -10.93
N HIS A 100 36.61 -7.53 -10.57
CA HIS A 100 37.80 -8.39 -10.43
C HIS A 100 38.00 -9.32 -11.64
N SER A 101 36.92 -9.93 -12.14
CA SER A 101 36.91 -10.71 -13.38
C SER A 101 37.08 -9.85 -14.62
N ASP A 102 37.23 -10.46 -15.80
CA ASP A 102 37.32 -9.70 -17.05
C ASP A 102 36.02 -8.91 -17.35
N ASN A 103 34.87 -9.50 -17.00
CA ASN A 103 33.55 -8.89 -17.11
C ASN A 103 32.72 -9.20 -15.84
N ALA A 104 31.85 -8.27 -15.45
CA ALA A 104 30.82 -8.50 -14.44
C ALA A 104 29.47 -7.88 -14.83
N SER A 105 28.39 -8.52 -14.39
CA SER A 105 27.00 -8.09 -14.62
C SER A 105 26.38 -7.68 -13.28
N ILE A 106 26.01 -6.41 -13.17
CA ILE A 106 25.57 -5.77 -11.93
C ILE A 106 24.12 -5.33 -12.11
N PHE A 107 23.23 -5.83 -11.24
CA PHE A 107 21.87 -5.34 -11.16
C PHE A 107 21.78 -4.25 -10.09
N ARG A 108 21.22 -3.10 -10.46
CA ARG A 108 21.14 -1.91 -9.62
C ARG A 108 19.71 -1.38 -9.59
N THR A 109 19.07 -1.45 -8.43
CA THR A 109 17.72 -0.92 -8.19
C THR A 109 17.79 0.22 -7.16
N PRO A 110 17.11 1.36 -7.38
CA PRO A 110 16.95 2.37 -6.34
C PRO A 110 16.25 1.78 -5.09
N ALA A 111 16.68 2.11 -3.87
CA ALA A 111 16.00 1.61 -2.67
C ALA A 111 14.52 2.02 -2.63
N GLU A 112 14.17 3.22 -3.08
CA GLU A 112 12.79 3.72 -3.08
C GLU A 112 11.79 2.90 -3.91
N VAL A 113 12.31 2.07 -4.83
CA VAL A 113 11.58 1.10 -5.66
C VAL A 113 11.28 -0.17 -4.87
N MET A 114 12.20 -0.59 -3.99
CA MET A 114 12.10 -1.85 -3.25
C MET A 114 11.53 -1.68 -1.83
N GLU A 115 11.78 -0.55 -1.17
CA GLU A 115 11.34 -0.22 0.19
C GLU A 115 9.84 -0.48 0.46
N PRO A 116 8.89 -0.13 -0.44
CA PRO A 116 7.46 -0.36 -0.19
C PRO A 116 7.11 -1.83 0.02
N PHE A 117 7.90 -2.72 -0.58
CA PHE A 117 7.69 -4.16 -0.55
C PHE A 117 8.44 -4.82 0.63
N MET A 118 9.52 -4.20 1.12
CA MET A 118 10.31 -4.75 2.23
C MET A 118 9.65 -4.59 3.61
N ALA A 119 8.84 -3.53 3.81
CA ALA A 119 8.32 -3.14 5.12
C ALA A 119 7.38 -4.17 5.78
N ASN A 120 6.76 -5.08 5.00
CA ASN A 120 5.74 -6.02 5.48
C ASN A 120 6.17 -7.50 5.44
N SER A 121 7.45 -7.77 5.17
CA SER A 121 7.97 -9.14 4.99
C SER A 121 8.12 -9.93 6.30
N SER A 122 8.03 -9.27 7.45
CA SER A 122 8.37 -9.87 8.75
C SER A 122 7.24 -10.62 9.46
N THR A 123 6.05 -10.75 8.85
CA THR A 123 4.93 -11.50 9.47
C THR A 123 4.22 -12.42 8.48
N ASN A 124 4.24 -13.71 8.83
CA ASN A 124 3.43 -14.84 8.34
C ASN A 124 3.95 -15.64 7.13
N ILE A 125 4.75 -16.64 7.51
CA ILE A 125 4.99 -17.93 6.85
C ILE A 125 3.66 -18.67 6.55
N GLN A 126 3.67 -19.40 5.43
CA GLN A 126 2.72 -20.42 4.94
C GLN A 126 1.37 -19.93 4.39
N LEU A 127 1.25 -19.92 3.05
CA LEU A 127 0.09 -20.52 2.38
C LEU A 127 0.52 -21.18 1.07
N LYS A 128 0.17 -22.47 0.96
CA LYS A 128 0.43 -23.41 -0.13
C LYS A 128 -0.13 -22.94 -1.47
N ASP A 129 0.52 -23.46 -2.51
CA ASP A 129 0.08 -23.53 -3.89
C ASP A 129 -1.43 -23.64 -4.06
N ASN A 130 -1.95 -22.82 -4.96
CA ASN A 130 -2.95 -23.28 -5.90
C ASN A 130 -2.59 -22.70 -7.26
N SER A 131 -2.14 -23.60 -8.12
CA SER A 131 -1.96 -23.40 -9.55
C SER A 131 -3.25 -22.87 -10.16
N ILE A 132 -3.15 -21.74 -10.86
CA ILE A 132 -4.10 -21.33 -11.89
C ILE A 132 -3.26 -21.03 -13.13
N THR A 133 -3.31 -21.95 -14.08
CA THR A 133 -2.96 -21.69 -15.47
C THR A 133 -4.05 -20.81 -16.06
N HIS A 134 -3.69 -19.72 -16.75
CA HIS A 134 -4.36 -19.27 -17.98
C HIS A 134 -3.54 -18.20 -18.69
N ASP A 135 -3.27 -18.47 -19.97
CA ASP A 135 -2.90 -17.52 -21.01
C ASP A 135 -3.81 -16.29 -21.01
N SER A 136 -3.21 -15.10 -21.14
CA SER A 136 -3.70 -14.01 -21.98
C SER A 136 -2.84 -12.77 -21.73
N GLU A 137 -2.29 -12.21 -22.81
CA GLU A 137 -1.82 -10.82 -22.96
C GLU A 137 -1.67 -10.04 -21.65
N LEU A 138 -0.52 -10.24 -20.99
CA LEU A 138 -0.17 -9.58 -19.73
C LEU A 138 -0.29 -8.07 -19.89
N LYS A 139 -1.37 -7.52 -19.30
CA LYS A 139 -1.57 -6.09 -19.10
C LYS A 139 -0.32 -5.55 -18.42
N VAL A 140 0.56 -4.90 -19.17
CA VAL A 140 1.68 -4.13 -18.62
C VAL A 140 1.07 -3.02 -17.79
N PHE A 141 0.96 -3.25 -16.49
CA PHE A 141 0.43 -2.27 -15.58
C PHE A 141 1.40 -1.10 -15.45
N ASP A 142 0.85 0.07 -15.16
CA ASP A 142 1.63 1.29 -14.98
C ASP A 142 2.40 1.16 -13.65
N SER A 143 3.70 0.87 -13.76
CA SER A 143 4.57 0.57 -12.63
C SER A 143 4.68 1.73 -11.64
N ASP A 144 4.56 2.97 -12.12
CA ASP A 144 4.62 4.16 -11.25
C ASP A 144 3.40 4.26 -10.34
N TRP A 145 2.21 3.97 -10.87
CA TRP A 145 1.00 3.97 -10.07
C TRP A 145 1.00 2.86 -9.00
N MET A 146 1.55 1.68 -9.33
CA MET A 146 1.61 0.57 -8.39
C MET A 146 2.55 0.87 -7.21
N MET A 147 3.72 1.48 -7.46
CA MET A 147 4.62 1.96 -6.39
C MET A 147 3.95 3.02 -5.54
N ALA A 148 3.26 3.97 -6.16
CA ALA A 148 2.55 5.01 -5.44
C ALA A 148 1.47 4.40 -4.53
N LEU A 149 0.68 3.45 -5.04
CA LEU A 149 -0.35 2.76 -4.27
C LEU A 149 0.24 1.96 -3.10
N ALA A 150 1.33 1.22 -3.31
CA ALA A 150 1.99 0.44 -2.25
C ALA A 150 2.48 1.31 -1.08
N LYS A 151 2.77 2.60 -1.32
CA LYS A 151 3.15 3.57 -0.28
C LYS A 151 1.94 4.18 0.44
N THR A 152 0.72 3.97 -0.03
CA THR A 152 -0.51 4.54 0.57
C THR A 152 -1.17 3.58 1.56
N GLN A 153 -1.89 4.14 2.54
CA GLN A 153 -2.71 3.33 3.45
C GLN A 153 -4.02 2.90 2.77
N PRO A 154 -4.55 1.71 3.08
CA PRO A 154 -3.96 0.69 3.95
C PRO A 154 -2.97 -0.24 3.22
N PHE A 155 -2.73 -0.02 1.93
CA PHE A 155 -1.96 -0.92 1.09
C PHE A 155 -0.52 -1.12 1.56
N SER A 156 0.06 -0.10 2.19
CA SER A 156 1.39 -0.17 2.80
C SER A 156 1.48 -1.09 4.02
N GLN A 157 0.37 -1.66 4.50
CA GLN A 157 0.35 -2.69 5.56
C GLN A 157 0.23 -4.10 4.99
N LEU A 158 -0.05 -4.24 3.69
CA LEU A 158 -0.21 -5.55 3.06
C LEU A 158 1.16 -6.18 2.79
N ALA A 159 1.31 -7.45 3.19
CA ALA A 159 2.47 -8.24 2.77
C ALA A 159 2.52 -8.34 1.24
N VAL A 160 3.71 -8.43 0.66
CA VAL A 160 3.91 -8.46 -0.80
C VAL A 160 3.02 -9.48 -1.50
N PRO A 161 2.95 -10.75 -1.04
CA PRO A 161 2.10 -11.74 -1.71
C PRO A 161 0.60 -11.41 -1.63
N GLN A 162 0.17 -10.68 -0.60
CA GLN A 162 -1.22 -10.23 -0.46
C GLN A 162 -1.51 -9.05 -1.38
N PHE A 163 -0.59 -8.08 -1.46
CA PHE A 163 -0.70 -6.93 -2.36
C PHE A 163 -0.75 -7.37 -3.84
N GLU A 164 0.05 -8.36 -4.21
CA GLU A 164 0.04 -8.93 -5.56
C GLU A 164 -1.25 -9.68 -5.89
N LYS A 165 -1.70 -10.57 -5.00
CA LYS A 165 -2.97 -11.28 -5.20
C LYS A 165 -4.15 -10.32 -5.26
N LEU A 166 -4.12 -9.25 -4.45
CA LEU A 166 -5.10 -8.17 -4.51
C LEU A 166 -5.10 -7.54 -5.90
N PHE A 167 -3.93 -7.20 -6.44
CA PHE A 167 -3.79 -6.57 -7.74
C PHE A 167 -4.22 -7.46 -8.91
N GLN A 168 -3.90 -8.75 -8.87
CA GLN A 168 -4.39 -9.75 -9.84
C GLN A 168 -5.91 -9.86 -9.85
N CYS A 169 -6.58 -9.56 -8.74
CA CYS A 169 -8.03 -9.55 -8.63
C CYS A 169 -8.67 -8.22 -9.07
N MET A 170 -7.88 -7.22 -9.47
CA MET A 170 -8.40 -5.92 -9.90
C MET A 170 -8.66 -5.88 -11.40
N GLU A 171 -9.78 -5.27 -11.75
CA GLU A 171 -10.16 -5.00 -13.14
C GLU A 171 -9.96 -3.52 -13.47
N GLU A 172 -9.22 -3.23 -14.53
CA GLU A 172 -9.13 -1.87 -15.05
C GLU A 172 -10.35 -1.54 -15.93
N ILE A 173 -10.98 -0.39 -15.67
CA ILE A 173 -12.04 0.18 -16.49
C ILE A 173 -11.66 1.58 -17.00
N LYS A 174 -11.99 1.87 -18.26
CA LYS A 174 -11.82 3.20 -18.88
C LYS A 174 -13.09 4.01 -18.69
N VAL A 175 -12.93 5.28 -18.32
CA VAL A 175 -14.05 6.17 -18.00
C VAL A 175 -13.79 7.56 -18.57
N LYS A 176 -14.87 8.28 -18.92
CA LYS A 176 -14.85 9.63 -19.48
C LYS A 176 -15.40 10.64 -18.49
N ALA A 177 -15.03 11.90 -18.67
CA ALA A 177 -15.64 13.00 -17.93
C ALA A 177 -17.17 12.99 -18.09
N GLY A 178 -17.89 13.13 -16.99
CA GLY A 178 -19.35 13.04 -16.94
C GLY A 178 -19.89 11.65 -16.60
N ASP A 179 -19.10 10.57 -16.72
CA ASP A 179 -19.56 9.22 -16.38
C ASP A 179 -19.89 9.12 -14.88
N THR A 180 -21.08 8.61 -14.57
CA THR A 180 -21.47 8.26 -13.20
C THR A 180 -21.06 6.82 -12.91
N ILE A 181 -20.18 6.64 -11.93
CA ILE A 181 -19.62 5.33 -11.56
C ILE A 181 -20.44 4.67 -10.46
N ILE A 182 -20.94 5.47 -9.52
CA ILE A 182 -21.81 5.05 -8.43
C ILE A 182 -22.98 6.02 -8.37
N THR A 183 -24.20 5.51 -8.23
CA THR A 183 -25.39 6.32 -7.92
C THR A 183 -25.80 6.10 -6.48
N GLN A 184 -26.08 7.18 -5.76
CA GLN A 184 -26.65 7.11 -4.41
C GLN A 184 -27.95 6.28 -4.41
N GLY A 185 -28.07 5.35 -3.46
CA GLY A 185 -29.23 4.47 -3.28
C GLY A 185 -29.11 3.11 -3.96
N ASP A 186 -28.13 2.92 -4.86
CA ASP A 186 -27.88 1.62 -5.49
C ASP A 186 -27.28 0.61 -4.50
N GLU A 187 -27.28 -0.67 -4.87
CA GLU A 187 -26.59 -1.71 -4.09
C GLU A 187 -25.05 -1.59 -4.25
N GLY A 188 -24.32 -2.04 -3.22
CA GLY A 188 -22.87 -2.08 -3.25
C GLY A 188 -22.33 -3.31 -3.98
N ASP A 189 -21.54 -3.10 -5.04
CA ASP A 189 -21.01 -4.18 -5.90
C ASP A 189 -19.47 -4.24 -5.94
N TYR A 190 -18.83 -3.09 -6.16
CA TYR A 190 -17.38 -2.96 -6.29
C TYR A 190 -16.79 -1.85 -5.39
N TYR A 191 -15.53 -2.03 -5.04
CA TYR A 191 -14.65 -0.99 -4.52
C TYR A 191 -13.77 -0.47 -5.66
N TYR A 192 -13.52 0.83 -5.69
CA TYR A 192 -12.83 1.50 -6.78
C TYR A 192 -11.60 2.27 -6.29
N LEU A 193 -10.54 2.23 -7.09
CA LEU A 193 -9.32 3.02 -6.94
C LEU A 193 -9.10 3.85 -8.19
N VAL A 194 -8.78 5.13 -8.00
CA VAL A 194 -8.46 6.02 -9.12
C VAL A 194 -7.04 5.73 -9.57
N LYS A 195 -6.90 5.19 -10.79
CA LYS A 195 -5.59 5.03 -11.44
C LYS A 195 -5.14 6.32 -12.12
N LYS A 196 -6.07 6.94 -12.84
CA LYS A 196 -5.86 8.21 -13.54
C LYS A 196 -7.19 8.97 -13.62
N GLY A 197 -7.13 10.30 -13.59
CA GLY A 197 -8.30 11.16 -13.70
C GLY A 197 -8.70 11.77 -12.36
N GLN A 198 -9.91 12.31 -12.30
CA GLN A 198 -10.45 12.96 -11.11
C GLN A 198 -11.96 12.70 -11.01
N CYS A 199 -12.45 12.42 -9.80
CA CYS A 199 -13.85 12.13 -9.52
C CYS A 199 -14.42 13.11 -8.49
N LEU A 200 -15.71 13.41 -8.57
CA LEU A 200 -16.47 14.12 -7.56
C LEU A 200 -17.39 13.15 -6.82
N VAL A 201 -17.31 13.14 -5.49
CA VAL A 201 -18.26 12.50 -4.60
C VAL A 201 -19.28 13.53 -4.16
N SER A 202 -20.56 13.23 -4.32
CA SER A 202 -21.66 14.12 -3.97
C SER A 202 -22.81 13.35 -3.32
N ARG A 203 -23.58 14.02 -2.46
CA ARG A 203 -24.78 13.45 -1.83
C ARG A 203 -25.99 14.32 -2.14
N ASN A 204 -27.08 13.70 -2.57
CA ASN A 204 -28.35 14.37 -2.74
C ASN A 204 -29.17 14.28 -1.43
N ASN A 205 -29.57 15.44 -0.91
CA ASN A 205 -30.39 15.54 0.31
C ASN A 205 -31.89 15.72 0.02
N GLY A 206 -32.34 15.38 -1.19
CA GLY A 206 -33.72 15.54 -1.67
C GLY A 206 -34.04 16.94 -2.22
N LYS A 207 -33.18 17.94 -1.97
CA LYS A 207 -33.35 19.31 -2.49
C LYS A 207 -32.23 19.73 -3.43
N LYS A 208 -30.99 19.31 -3.13
CA LYS A 208 -29.81 19.65 -3.92
C LYS A 208 -28.73 18.58 -3.81
N GLU A 209 -27.91 18.49 -4.85
CA GLU A 209 -26.65 17.75 -4.85
C GLU A 209 -25.60 18.57 -4.07
N ILE A 210 -25.01 17.96 -3.04
CA ILE A 210 -23.99 18.58 -2.18
C ILE A 210 -22.65 17.90 -2.47
N PRO A 211 -21.62 18.64 -2.94
CA PRO A 211 -20.29 18.06 -3.13
C PRO A 211 -19.65 17.75 -1.77
N LEU A 212 -19.09 16.55 -1.64
CA LEU A 212 -18.46 16.05 -0.41
C LEU A 212 -16.93 16.00 -0.52
N ALA A 213 -16.41 15.50 -1.64
CA ALA A 213 -14.97 15.37 -1.88
C ALA A 213 -14.65 15.25 -3.37
N GLU A 214 -13.46 15.72 -3.76
CA GLU A 214 -12.84 15.36 -5.03
C GLU A 214 -11.75 14.32 -4.77
N LEU A 215 -11.66 13.31 -5.65
CA LEU A 215 -10.73 12.19 -5.55
C LEU A 215 -9.83 12.11 -6.78
N GLY A 216 -8.52 11.96 -6.57
CA GLY A 216 -7.50 11.82 -7.59
C GLY A 216 -6.74 10.48 -7.52
N PRO A 217 -5.65 10.32 -8.29
CA PRO A 217 -4.88 9.08 -8.34
C PRO A 217 -4.49 8.54 -6.95
N THR A 218 -4.56 7.23 -6.77
CA THR A 218 -4.34 6.46 -5.52
C THR A 218 -5.43 6.60 -4.46
N GLU A 219 -6.38 7.53 -4.62
CA GLU A 219 -7.55 7.59 -3.74
C GLU A 219 -8.64 6.58 -4.17
N SER A 220 -9.44 6.16 -3.20
CA SER A 220 -10.48 5.15 -3.36
C SER A 220 -11.88 5.63 -2.97
N PHE A 221 -12.88 4.92 -3.48
CA PHE A 221 -14.29 5.11 -3.15
C PHE A 221 -15.10 3.82 -3.27
N GLY A 222 -16.30 3.83 -2.69
CA GLY A 222 -17.25 2.71 -2.74
C GLY A 222 -17.06 1.68 -1.63
N GLU A 223 -16.16 1.90 -0.68
CA GLU A 223 -15.92 1.03 0.48
C GLU A 223 -17.11 0.97 1.44
N GLU A 224 -17.86 2.06 1.61
CA GLU A 224 -18.86 2.15 2.68
C GLU A 224 -19.95 1.09 2.56
N ALA A 225 -20.55 1.00 1.37
CA ALA A 225 -21.60 0.03 1.06
C ALA A 225 -21.13 -1.41 1.27
N LEU A 226 -19.86 -1.70 0.95
CA LEU A 226 -19.29 -3.04 1.10
C LEU A 226 -19.00 -3.36 2.57
N LEU A 227 -18.43 -2.42 3.32
CA LEU A 227 -18.07 -2.59 4.73
C LEU A 227 -19.29 -2.75 5.61
N ALA A 228 -20.28 -1.87 5.44
CA ALA A 228 -21.49 -1.81 6.26
C ALA A 228 -22.64 -2.67 5.75
N ASN A 229 -22.50 -3.29 4.58
CA ASN A 229 -23.56 -4.03 3.89
C ASN A 229 -24.84 -3.17 3.72
N THR A 230 -24.65 -1.96 3.21
CA THR A 230 -25.69 -0.95 3.00
C THR A 230 -25.71 -0.48 1.55
N ARG A 231 -26.74 0.28 1.18
CA ARG A 231 -26.82 0.95 -0.12
C ARG A 231 -25.78 2.07 -0.24
N ARG A 232 -25.44 2.43 -1.47
CA ARG A 232 -24.55 3.54 -1.81
C ARG A 232 -25.04 4.84 -1.16
N ASN A 233 -24.21 5.45 -0.34
CA ASN A 233 -24.56 6.65 0.43
C ASN A 233 -24.42 7.96 -0.37
N ALA A 234 -23.70 7.92 -1.48
CA ALA A 234 -23.31 9.07 -2.30
C ALA A 234 -23.16 8.65 -3.77
N THR A 235 -23.28 9.62 -4.66
CA THR A 235 -23.00 9.51 -6.09
C THR A 235 -21.53 9.83 -6.34
N VAL A 236 -20.89 9.11 -7.27
CA VAL A 236 -19.51 9.38 -7.72
C VAL A 236 -19.52 9.58 -9.22
N ARG A 237 -19.07 10.75 -9.68
CA ARG A 237 -19.05 11.14 -11.09
C ARG A 237 -17.65 11.58 -11.51
N MET A 238 -17.22 11.18 -12.69
CA MET A 238 -15.93 11.60 -13.26
C MET A 238 -15.95 13.08 -13.63
N LEU A 239 -14.96 13.83 -13.15
CA LEU A 239 -14.70 15.22 -13.55
C LEU A 239 -13.76 15.31 -14.76
N ARG A 240 -12.89 14.31 -14.94
CA ARG A 240 -11.91 14.21 -16.04
C ARG A 240 -11.83 12.77 -16.53
N ASP A 241 -11.48 12.60 -17.80
CA ASP A 241 -11.18 11.30 -18.39
C ASP A 241 -10.14 10.54 -17.57
N GLY A 242 -10.31 9.23 -17.48
CA GLY A 242 -9.56 8.46 -16.50
C GLY A 242 -9.59 6.95 -16.69
N ARG A 243 -8.95 6.30 -15.72
CA ARG A 243 -8.92 4.85 -15.55
C ARG A 243 -9.14 4.56 -14.09
N LEU A 244 -9.99 3.60 -13.79
CA LEU A 244 -10.24 3.10 -12.44
C LEU A 244 -9.81 1.65 -12.37
N MET A 245 -9.30 1.23 -11.22
CA MET A 245 -9.19 -0.18 -10.86
C MET A 245 -10.37 -0.51 -9.96
N ARG A 246 -11.06 -1.62 -10.22
CA ARG A 246 -12.17 -2.08 -9.38
C ARG A 246 -11.96 -3.49 -8.89
N ILE A 247 -12.51 -3.80 -7.72
CA ILE A 247 -12.48 -5.13 -7.13
C ILE A 247 -13.84 -5.45 -6.52
N ASN A 248 -14.29 -6.68 -6.69
CA ASN A 248 -15.60 -7.12 -6.18
C ASN A 248 -15.62 -7.18 -4.64
N GLN A 249 -16.82 -7.23 -4.06
CA GLN A 249 -17.04 -7.30 -2.62
C GLN A 249 -16.27 -8.44 -1.93
N ALA A 250 -16.30 -9.65 -2.49
CA ALA A 250 -15.66 -10.81 -1.90
C ALA A 250 -14.14 -10.62 -1.74
N ASN A 251 -13.47 -10.13 -2.78
CA ASN A 251 -12.04 -9.88 -2.77
C ASN A 251 -11.69 -8.63 -1.92
N PHE A 252 -12.54 -7.60 -1.90
CA PHE A 252 -12.39 -6.46 -0.98
C PHE A 252 -12.38 -6.94 0.47
N HIS A 253 -13.31 -7.83 0.86
CA HIS A 253 -13.34 -8.40 2.20
C HIS A 253 -12.12 -9.26 2.51
N ARG A 254 -11.69 -10.08 1.54
CA ARG A 254 -10.52 -10.95 1.70
C ARG A 254 -9.23 -10.17 1.99
N PHE A 255 -9.01 -9.06 1.28
CA PHE A 255 -7.72 -8.37 1.29
C PHE A 255 -7.69 -7.08 2.11
N LEU A 256 -8.79 -6.35 2.24
CA LEU A 256 -8.78 -4.98 2.77
C LEU A 256 -9.60 -4.80 4.05
N LYS A 257 -10.67 -5.58 4.29
CA LYS A 257 -11.52 -5.42 5.50
C LYS A 257 -10.84 -5.89 6.78
N SER A 258 -10.05 -6.96 6.74
CA SER A 258 -9.63 -7.70 7.94
C SER A 258 -8.45 -7.11 8.70
N GLN A 259 -7.72 -6.14 8.14
CA GLN A 259 -6.39 -5.77 8.66
C GLN A 259 -6.34 -4.49 9.50
N ILE A 260 -7.44 -3.76 9.69
CA ILE A 260 -7.31 -2.33 10.07
C ILE A 260 -8.24 -1.85 11.20
N ILE A 261 -9.21 -2.66 11.64
CA ILE A 261 -10.18 -2.21 12.65
C ILE A 261 -9.72 -2.65 14.04
N HIS A 262 -9.37 -1.68 14.88
CA HIS A 262 -8.99 -1.92 16.27
C HIS A 262 -10.22 -1.76 17.19
N TRP A 263 -10.86 -2.90 17.48
CA TRP A 263 -11.97 -2.96 18.43
C TRP A 263 -11.49 -2.88 19.86
N ILE A 264 -12.25 -2.17 20.70
CA ILE A 264 -12.08 -2.16 22.15
C ILE A 264 -13.42 -2.46 22.82
N ASP A 265 -13.35 -3.07 23.99
CA ASP A 265 -14.51 -3.30 24.86
C ASP A 265 -14.78 -2.07 25.75
N PRO A 266 -16.01 -1.89 26.27
CA PRO A 266 -16.37 -0.73 27.11
C PRO A 266 -15.44 -0.50 28.30
N ASP A 267 -14.93 -1.56 28.91
CA ASP A 267 -14.04 -1.49 30.07
C ASP A 267 -12.66 -0.89 29.73
N GLU A 268 -12.25 -0.91 28.45
CA GLU A 268 -10.99 -0.34 27.98
C GLU A 268 -11.08 1.16 27.66
N VAL A 269 -12.30 1.71 27.55
CA VAL A 269 -12.54 3.10 27.15
C VAL A 269 -11.85 4.08 28.10
N THR A 270 -11.98 3.87 29.41
CA THR A 270 -11.36 4.74 30.42
C THR A 270 -9.84 4.79 30.26
N ASN A 271 -9.22 3.66 29.93
CA ASN A 271 -7.78 3.57 29.74
C ASN A 271 -7.31 4.34 28.50
N ILE A 272 -7.98 4.20 27.36
CA ILE A 272 -7.55 4.94 26.17
C ILE A 272 -7.80 6.44 26.29
N LEU A 273 -8.85 6.86 27.00
CA LEU A 273 -9.15 8.27 27.23
C LEU A 273 -8.12 8.90 28.19
N SER A 274 -7.67 8.18 29.22
CA SER A 274 -6.62 8.66 30.13
C SER A 274 -5.26 8.83 29.42
N HIS A 275 -5.02 8.08 28.35
CA HIS A 275 -3.87 8.24 27.46
C HIS A 275 -4.08 9.28 26.34
N GLY A 276 -5.11 10.14 26.47
CA GLY A 276 -5.31 11.30 25.60
C GLY A 276 -6.05 11.02 24.29
N ALA A 277 -6.79 9.91 24.19
CA ALA A 277 -7.63 9.67 23.02
C ALA A 277 -8.76 10.71 22.89
N ILE A 278 -8.99 11.19 21.66
CA ILE A 278 -10.00 12.20 21.34
C ILE A 278 -11.26 11.50 20.84
N LYS A 279 -12.41 11.79 21.46
CA LYS A 279 -13.71 11.25 21.03
C LYS A 279 -14.17 11.92 19.73
N ILE A 280 -14.57 11.11 18.75
CA ILE A 280 -15.29 11.55 17.56
C ILE A 280 -16.69 10.94 17.61
N ASP A 281 -17.69 11.81 17.67
CA ASP A 281 -19.09 11.43 17.64
C ASP A 281 -19.60 11.44 16.20
N LEU A 282 -19.88 10.25 15.67
CA LEU A 282 -20.38 9.95 14.33
C LEU A 282 -21.87 9.53 14.34
N THR A 283 -22.56 9.62 15.47
CA THR A 283 -23.95 9.16 15.55
C THR A 283 -24.90 10.04 14.74
N GLU A 284 -25.87 9.44 14.02
CA GLU A 284 -26.99 10.16 13.38
C GLU A 284 -28.28 10.05 14.21
N LYS A 285 -28.47 8.92 14.91
CA LYS A 285 -29.68 8.60 15.70
C LYS A 285 -29.60 9.06 17.15
N TYR A 286 -28.40 9.26 17.68
CA TYR A 286 -28.24 9.68 19.07
C TYR A 286 -28.72 11.13 19.24
N LYS A 287 -29.60 11.34 20.25
CA LYS A 287 -30.33 12.58 20.55
C LYS A 287 -29.54 13.83 20.11
N PRO A 288 -30.06 14.66 19.18
CA PRO A 288 -29.37 15.88 18.69
C PRO A 288 -28.84 16.79 19.81
N ASP A 289 -29.46 16.74 20.98
CA ASP A 289 -29.14 17.53 22.17
C ASP A 289 -28.24 16.81 23.20
N ALA A 290 -28.02 15.50 23.08
CA ALA A 290 -27.10 14.77 23.94
C ALA A 290 -25.67 14.94 23.43
N LYS A 291 -25.01 16.01 23.86
CA LYS A 291 -23.58 16.18 23.63
C LYS A 291 -22.82 15.10 24.39
N ILE A 292 -22.16 14.19 23.67
CA ILE A 292 -21.13 13.36 24.26
C ILE A 292 -20.01 14.31 24.71
N SER A 293 -19.83 14.43 26.02
CA SER A 293 -18.90 15.41 26.61
C SER A 293 -17.51 15.29 26.00
N GLY A 294 -16.93 16.40 25.54
CA GLY A 294 -15.59 16.44 24.94
C GLY A 294 -15.44 15.75 23.57
N ALA A 295 -16.53 15.32 22.92
CA ALA A 295 -16.47 14.72 21.59
C ALA A 295 -16.55 15.76 20.47
N ILE A 296 -15.80 15.53 19.39
CA ILE A 296 -15.92 16.26 18.14
C ILE A 296 -17.08 15.66 17.36
N LYS A 297 -18.18 16.38 17.19
CA LYS A 297 -19.32 15.93 16.38
C LYS A 297 -19.00 16.04 14.90
N ILE A 298 -19.01 14.93 14.19
CA ILE A 298 -18.83 14.85 12.74
C ILE A 298 -19.96 13.98 12.19
N PRO A 299 -20.90 14.52 11.40
CA PRO A 299 -21.84 13.67 10.68
C PRO A 299 -21.10 12.66 9.79
N PRO A 300 -21.48 11.36 9.74
CA PRO A 300 -20.73 10.31 9.04
C PRO A 300 -20.35 10.68 7.61
N PHE A 301 -21.31 11.19 6.84
CA PHE A 301 -21.11 11.59 5.45
C PHE A 301 -20.11 12.75 5.27
N MET A 302 -19.79 13.50 6.33
CA MET A 302 -18.78 14.57 6.32
C MET A 302 -17.40 14.10 6.78
N LEU A 303 -17.27 12.89 7.33
CA LEU A 303 -16.02 12.39 7.89
C LEU A 303 -14.87 12.47 6.88
N ARG A 304 -15.08 12.00 5.65
CA ARG A 304 -14.07 12.03 4.58
C ARG A 304 -13.48 13.42 4.32
N ASN A 305 -14.31 14.46 4.39
CA ASN A 305 -13.88 15.84 4.22
C ASN A 305 -13.25 16.41 5.50
N GLN A 306 -13.86 16.18 6.66
CA GLN A 306 -13.42 16.77 7.92
C GLN A 306 -12.16 16.14 8.51
N MET A 307 -11.85 14.88 8.16
CA MET A 307 -10.61 14.20 8.58
C MET A 307 -9.34 14.95 8.17
N LYS A 308 -9.39 15.82 7.15
CA LYS A 308 -8.24 16.66 6.76
C LYS A 308 -7.79 17.63 7.87
N LYS A 309 -8.66 17.91 8.83
CA LYS A 309 -8.41 18.79 9.98
C LYS A 309 -7.87 18.04 11.19
N LEU A 310 -7.83 16.70 11.15
CA LEU A 310 -7.41 15.85 12.25
C LEU A 310 -5.90 15.60 12.19
N SER A 311 -5.24 15.66 13.35
CA SER A 311 -3.80 15.39 13.47
C SER A 311 -3.51 13.89 13.46
N ARG A 312 -2.45 13.48 12.75
CA ARG A 312 -1.92 12.11 12.74
C ARG A 312 -1.20 11.70 14.03
N GLN A 313 -0.86 12.67 14.88
CA GLN A 313 -0.20 12.40 16.16
C GLN A 313 -1.18 11.95 17.25
N ASN A 314 -2.48 12.18 17.04
CA ASN A 314 -3.50 11.87 18.03
C ASN A 314 -4.07 10.47 17.81
N THR A 315 -4.62 9.92 18.89
CA THR A 315 -5.45 8.71 18.86
C THR A 315 -6.92 9.12 18.96
N TYR A 316 -7.79 8.46 18.21
CA TYR A 316 -9.22 8.78 18.18
C TYR A 316 -10.08 7.61 18.67
N LEU A 317 -11.12 7.89 19.44
CA LEU A 317 -12.18 6.95 19.80
C LEU A 317 -13.42 7.26 18.96
N LEU A 318 -13.84 6.32 18.12
CA LEU A 318 -15.00 6.47 17.25
C LEU A 318 -16.27 5.98 17.95
N LEU A 319 -17.28 6.84 17.97
CA LEU A 319 -18.59 6.58 18.56
C LEU A 319 -19.65 6.66 17.46
N CYS A 320 -20.28 5.53 17.14
CA CYS A 320 -21.22 5.40 16.04
C CYS A 320 -22.52 4.73 16.48
N ASP A 321 -23.56 4.76 15.64
CA ASP A 321 -24.86 4.17 15.98
C ASP A 321 -24.81 2.63 15.97
N ASN A 322 -23.88 2.03 15.24
CA ASN A 322 -23.68 0.58 15.19
C ASN A 322 -22.26 0.21 14.74
N ASP A 323 -21.89 -1.06 14.93
CA ASP A 323 -20.59 -1.63 14.59
C ASP A 323 -20.23 -1.47 13.10
N ASN A 324 -21.21 -1.57 12.19
CA ASN A 324 -20.98 -1.46 10.75
C ASN A 324 -20.54 -0.05 10.33
N GLU A 325 -21.21 0.98 10.83
CA GLU A 325 -20.82 2.38 10.60
C GLU A 325 -19.45 2.69 11.20
N CYS A 326 -19.17 2.09 12.34
CA CYS A 326 -17.91 2.28 13.04
C CYS A 326 -16.73 1.58 12.34
N ALA A 327 -16.97 0.42 11.74
CA ALA A 327 -16.03 -0.23 10.84
C ALA A 327 -15.71 0.65 9.61
N VAL A 328 -16.74 1.27 9.00
CA VAL A 328 -16.56 2.22 7.89
C VAL A 328 -15.71 3.41 8.30
N ALA A 329 -16.06 4.04 9.43
CA ALA A 329 -15.35 5.21 9.92
C ALA A 329 -13.88 4.91 10.26
N SER A 330 -13.61 3.77 10.90
CA SER A 330 -12.25 3.35 11.22
C SER A 330 -11.42 3.08 9.97
N TYR A 331 -12.02 2.44 8.96
CA TYR A 331 -11.38 2.25 7.65
C TYR A 331 -11.07 3.58 6.96
N LEU A 332 -12.02 4.53 6.98
CA LEU A 332 -11.80 5.86 6.41
C LEU A 332 -10.68 6.63 7.10
N MET A 333 -10.59 6.51 8.44
CA MET A 333 -9.52 7.11 9.24
C MET A 333 -8.16 6.51 8.89
N SER A 334 -8.10 5.19 8.71
CA SER A 334 -6.85 4.50 8.40
C SER A 334 -6.30 4.82 7.02
N LEU A 335 -7.15 5.06 6.00
CA LEU A 335 -6.73 5.56 4.68
C LEU A 335 -5.88 6.84 4.78
N ARG A 336 -6.05 7.63 5.85
CA ARG A 336 -5.30 8.87 6.12
C ARG A 336 -4.15 8.69 7.11
N GLY A 337 -3.92 7.47 7.60
CA GLY A 337 -2.97 7.16 8.67
C GLY A 337 -3.38 7.70 10.03
N LEU A 338 -4.69 7.90 10.27
CA LEU A 338 -5.20 8.32 11.58
C LEU A 338 -5.45 7.08 12.45
N LYS A 339 -4.83 7.05 13.63
CA LYS A 339 -5.01 5.94 14.58
C LYS A 339 -6.39 6.05 15.25
N SER A 340 -7.23 5.04 15.07
CA SER A 340 -8.58 5.02 15.63
C SER A 340 -8.88 3.69 16.34
N PHE A 341 -9.65 3.79 17.42
CA PHE A 341 -10.27 2.67 18.12
C PHE A 341 -11.78 2.72 17.95
N VAL A 342 -12.39 1.56 17.85
CA VAL A 342 -13.82 1.38 17.67
C VAL A 342 -14.40 0.73 18.92
N LEU A 343 -15.37 1.40 19.55
CA LEU A 343 -16.07 0.85 20.69
C LEU A 343 -17.08 -0.21 20.26
N ARG A 344 -16.94 -1.44 20.77
CA ARG A 344 -17.95 -2.49 20.56
C ARG A 344 -19.30 -2.08 21.15
N GLY A 345 -20.37 -2.31 20.38
CA GLY A 345 -21.72 -1.91 20.80
C GLY A 345 -22.02 -0.43 20.59
N GLY A 346 -21.13 0.32 19.93
CA GLY A 346 -21.36 1.70 19.52
C GLY A 346 -21.43 2.71 20.68
N ALA A 347 -22.04 3.86 20.43
CA ALA A 347 -22.14 4.94 21.42
C ALA A 347 -23.02 4.57 22.64
N GLU A 348 -23.93 3.61 22.49
CA GLU A 348 -24.85 3.18 23.56
C GLU A 348 -24.15 2.38 24.67
N SER A 349 -23.03 1.71 24.36
CA SER A 349 -22.25 0.97 25.36
C SER A 349 -21.40 1.88 26.25
N LEU A 350 -21.37 3.18 25.96
CA LEU A 350 -20.70 4.19 26.75
C LEU A 350 -21.61 4.58 27.93
N THR A 351 -21.64 3.74 28.97
CA THR A 351 -22.20 4.13 30.27
C THR A 351 -21.52 5.42 30.71
N PHE A 352 -22.30 6.46 31.03
CA PHE A 352 -21.81 7.81 31.37
C PHE A 352 -20.64 7.73 32.37
N VAL A 353 -19.41 7.95 31.88
CA VAL A 353 -18.22 8.24 32.69
C VAL A 353 -18.12 9.73 32.93
#